data_AF-A0A2C6AHM7-F1
#
_entry.id   AF-A0A2C6AHM7-F1
#
_cell.length_a   1.000
_cell.length_b   1.000
_cell.length_c   1.000
_cell.angle_alpha   90.00
_cell.angle_beta   90.00
_cell.angle_gamma   90.00
#
_symmetry.space_group_name_H-M   'P 1'
#
loop_
_entity.id
_entity.type
_entity.pdbx_description
1 polymer ?
#
loop_
_entity_poly.entity_id
_entity_poly.type
_entity_poly.pdbx_seq_one_letter_code
_entity_poly.pdbx_strand_id
1 'polypeptide(L)'
;MPSLSALPNPKETSVSIITPPVVTRGVLEEAKKLGIPAVWMQPGTFDDSVLQLALAEGAFQSVVYGDGGRGSEGWCVLVDGEKAMKDAGKL
;
A
#
# COMPACT_ATOMS: atom_id res chain seq x y z
N MET A 1 5.32 10.33 -17.67
CA MET A 1 5.42 9.25 -16.67
C MET A 1 4.01 8.68 -16.49
N PRO A 2 3.81 7.35 -16.55
CA PRO A 2 2.48 6.77 -16.38
C PRO A 2 1.94 7.00 -14.95
N SER A 3 0.62 7.18 -14.82
CA SER A 3 -0.13 7.35 -13.58
C SER A 3 -0.93 6.08 -13.25
N LEU A 4 -1.53 6.00 -12.05
CA LEU A 4 -2.37 4.86 -11.70
C LEU A 4 -3.60 4.75 -12.61
N SER A 5 -4.09 5.87 -13.13
CA SER A 5 -5.19 5.89 -14.10
C SER A 5 -4.89 5.17 -15.42
N ALA A 6 -3.62 4.86 -15.71
CA ALA A 6 -3.22 4.08 -16.88
C ALA A 6 -3.24 2.56 -16.65
N LEU A 7 -3.56 2.09 -15.44
CA LEU A 7 -3.69 0.67 -15.14
C LEU A 7 -4.86 0.06 -15.94
N PRO A 8 -4.68 -1.14 -16.54
CA PRO A 8 -5.73 -1.78 -17.33
C PRO A 8 -6.93 -2.23 -16.47
N ASN A 9 -6.68 -2.74 -15.26
CA ASN A 9 -7.70 -3.27 -14.35
C ASN A 9 -7.45 -2.79 -12.92
N PRO A 10 -7.65 -1.49 -12.61
CA PRO A 10 -7.28 -0.92 -11.31
C PRO A 10 -8.01 -1.59 -10.15
N LYS A 11 -9.27 -2.02 -10.33
CA LYS A 11 -10.07 -2.69 -9.29
C LYS A 11 -9.61 -4.10 -8.94
N GLU A 12 -8.71 -4.67 -9.73
CA GLU A 12 -8.14 -6.02 -9.53
C GLU A 12 -6.63 -5.96 -9.27
N THR A 13 -6.07 -4.77 -9.14
CA THR A 13 -4.62 -4.55 -9.03
C THR A 13 -4.29 -3.97 -7.66
N SER A 14 -3.37 -4.60 -6.91
CA SER A 14 -2.80 -4.00 -5.69
C SER A 14 -1.61 -3.10 -6.04
N VAL A 15 -1.40 -2.03 -5.26
CA VAL A 15 -0.28 -1.08 -5.47
C VAL A 15 0.72 -1.14 -4.32
N SER A 16 2.00 -1.32 -4.65
CA SER A 16 3.09 -1.10 -3.69
C SER A 16 3.64 0.32 -3.87
N ILE A 17 3.76 1.05 -2.76
CA ILE A 17 4.20 2.44 -2.72
C ILE A 17 5.59 2.48 -2.09
N ILE A 18 6.53 3.11 -2.79
CA ILE A 18 7.95 3.29 -2.40
C ILE A 18 8.38 4.76 -2.40
N THR A 19 7.43 5.69 -2.46
CA THR A 19 7.70 7.13 -2.49
C THR A 19 7.63 7.76 -1.10
N PRO A 20 8.26 8.92 -0.86
CA PRO A 20 8.16 9.61 0.42
C PRO A 20 6.70 10.01 0.79
N PRO A 21 6.39 10.24 2.08
CA PRO A 21 5.02 10.45 2.56
C PRO A 21 4.23 11.55 1.82
N VAL A 22 4.89 12.66 1.49
CA VAL A 22 4.31 13.78 0.74
C VAL A 22 3.74 13.33 -0.61
N VAL A 23 4.42 12.42 -1.29
CA VAL A 23 3.99 11.87 -2.58
C VAL A 23 2.98 10.74 -2.37
N THR A 24 3.19 9.88 -1.36
CA THR A 24 2.30 8.77 -1.02
C THR A 24 0.86 9.24 -0.81
N ARG A 25 0.65 10.40 -0.19
CA ARG A 25 -0.68 10.99 -0.02
C ARG A 25 -1.44 11.13 -1.34
N GLY A 26 -0.81 11.71 -2.37
CA GLY A 26 -1.43 11.86 -3.69
C GLY A 26 -1.72 10.51 -4.34
N VAL A 27 -0.82 9.55 -4.17
CA VAL A 27 -0.99 8.16 -4.67
C VAL A 27 -2.19 7.48 -4.01
N LEU A 28 -2.39 7.62 -2.70
CA LEU A 28 -3.54 7.05 -1.99
C LEU A 28 -4.86 7.69 -2.44
N GLU A 29 -4.89 9.00 -2.64
CA GLU A 29 -6.08 9.70 -3.14
C GLU A 29 -6.47 9.23 -4.55
N GLU A 30 -5.48 9.05 -5.45
CA GLU A 30 -5.72 8.52 -6.79
C GLU A 30 -6.15 7.04 -6.74
N ALA A 31 -5.46 6.22 -5.95
CA ALA A 31 -5.79 4.80 -5.78
C ALA A 31 -7.22 4.59 -5.28
N LYS A 32 -7.64 5.37 -4.27
CA LYS A 32 -9.01 5.36 -3.76
C LYS A 32 -10.03 5.75 -4.84
N LYS A 33 -9.76 6.80 -5.62
CA LYS A 33 -10.65 7.24 -6.73
C LYS A 33 -10.82 6.16 -7.80
N LEU A 34 -9.77 5.39 -8.08
CA LEU A 34 -9.78 4.32 -9.07
C LEU A 34 -10.38 3.01 -8.55
N GLY A 35 -10.65 2.91 -7.24
CA GLY A 35 -11.16 1.71 -6.61
C GLY A 35 -10.12 0.59 -6.48
N ILE A 36 -8.85 0.96 -6.36
CA ILE A 36 -7.76 0.02 -6.08
C ILE A 36 -8.06 -0.66 -4.74
N PRO A 37 -8.11 -2.01 -4.67
CA PRO A 37 -8.60 -2.70 -3.49
C PRO A 37 -7.59 -2.71 -2.34
N ALA A 38 -6.29 -2.73 -2.64
CA ALA A 38 -5.26 -2.89 -1.62
C ALA A 38 -3.99 -2.10 -1.92
N VAL A 39 -3.37 -1.61 -0.86
CA VAL A 39 -2.09 -0.88 -0.91
C VAL A 39 -1.08 -1.49 0.05
N TRP A 40 0.18 -1.47 -0.36
CA TRP A 40 1.32 -1.84 0.48
C TRP A 40 2.27 -0.65 0.57
N MET A 41 2.36 -0.07 1.77
CA MET A 41 3.22 1.06 2.06
C MET A 41 4.52 0.55 2.68
N GLN A 42 5.61 0.74 1.96
CA GLN A 42 6.94 0.31 2.40
C GLN A 42 7.44 1.17 3.58
N PRO A 43 8.42 0.67 4.36
CA PRO A 43 9.10 1.47 5.36
C PRO A 43 9.54 2.83 4.83
N GLY A 44 9.24 3.89 5.57
CA GLY A 44 9.58 5.27 5.21
C GLY A 44 8.64 5.93 4.19
N THR A 45 7.58 5.27 3.73
CA THR A 45 6.62 5.87 2.79
C THR A 45 5.38 6.49 3.44
N PHE A 46 5.25 6.37 4.76
CA PHE A 46 4.09 6.82 5.51
C PHE A 46 4.49 7.61 6.75
N ASP A 47 3.58 8.51 7.13
CA ASP A 47 3.54 9.23 8.41
C ASP A 47 2.09 9.17 8.93
N ASP A 48 1.81 9.79 10.08
CA ASP A 48 0.47 9.76 10.68
C ASP A 48 -0.63 10.27 9.72
N SER A 49 -0.33 11.26 8.89
CA SER A 49 -1.30 11.83 7.94
C SER A 49 -1.60 10.86 6.79
N VAL A 50 -0.59 10.14 6.31
CA VAL A 50 -0.73 9.09 5.30
C VAL A 50 -1.54 7.91 5.87
N LEU A 51 -1.24 7.51 7.12
CA LEU A 51 -1.96 6.43 7.79
C LEU A 51 -3.44 6.76 8.01
N GLN A 52 -3.76 8.00 8.40
CA GLN A 52 -5.15 8.45 8.52
C GLN A 52 -5.94 8.30 7.20
N LEU A 53 -5.30 8.57 6.06
CA LEU A 53 -5.94 8.42 4.75
C LEU A 53 -6.09 6.95 4.33
N ALA A 54 -5.04 6.15 4.53
CA ALA A 54 -5.03 4.75 4.16
C ALA A 54 -6.01 3.92 5.00
N LEU A 55 -6.14 4.23 6.29
CA LEU A 55 -6.95 3.47 7.25
C LEU A 55 -8.35 4.05 7.45
N ALA A 56 -8.70 5.13 6.74
CA ALA A 56 -10.05 5.67 6.76
C ALA A 56 -11.07 4.60 6.35
N GLU A 57 -12.24 4.60 6.99
CA GLU A 57 -13.29 3.62 6.72
C GLU A 57 -13.64 3.59 5.23
N GLY A 58 -13.60 2.39 4.64
CA GLY A 58 -13.87 2.17 3.22
C GLY A 58 -12.81 2.72 2.26
N ALA A 59 -11.63 3.12 2.72
CA ALA A 59 -10.55 3.58 1.84
C ALA A 59 -9.97 2.45 0.99
N PHE A 60 -9.61 1.34 1.63
CA PHE A 60 -9.05 0.14 1.00
C PHE A 60 -9.57 -1.12 1.71
N GLN A 61 -9.63 -2.24 1.00
CA GLN A 61 -9.95 -3.55 1.58
C GLN A 61 -8.79 -4.10 2.41
N SER A 62 -7.55 -3.78 2.03
CA SER A 62 -6.34 -4.18 2.74
C SER A 62 -5.26 -3.11 2.65
N VAL A 63 -4.57 -2.88 3.75
CA VAL A 63 -3.45 -1.94 3.87
C VAL A 63 -2.32 -2.63 4.61
N VAL A 64 -1.16 -2.79 3.97
CA VAL A 64 0.05 -3.35 4.59
C VAL A 64 1.00 -2.20 4.93
N TYR A 65 1.37 -2.08 6.21
CA TYR A 65 2.29 -1.06 6.74
C TYR A 65 2.82 -1.45 8.13
N GLY A 66 3.72 -0.65 8.68
CA GLY A 66 4.15 -0.74 10.07
C GLY A 66 5.19 -1.82 10.35
N ASP A 67 5.35 -2.13 11.64
CA ASP A 67 6.35 -3.06 12.15
C ASP A 67 6.11 -4.49 11.63
N GLY A 68 7.17 -5.14 11.17
CA GLY A 68 7.13 -6.50 10.64
C GLY A 68 8.24 -6.79 9.64
N GLY A 69 8.11 -7.89 8.91
CA GLY A 69 9.17 -8.39 8.04
C GLY A 69 10.34 -9.03 8.80
N ARG A 70 11.49 -9.18 8.13
CA ARG A 70 12.73 -9.71 8.72
C ARG A 70 13.48 -8.75 9.66
N GLY A 71 13.08 -7.47 9.75
CA GLY A 71 13.77 -6.43 10.51
C GLY A 71 12.83 -5.54 11.34
N SER A 72 13.39 -4.50 11.96
CA SER A 72 12.62 -3.52 12.76
C SER A 72 12.06 -2.35 11.93
N GLU A 73 12.30 -2.34 10.62
CA GLU A 73 11.95 -1.22 9.75
C GLU A 73 10.56 -1.40 9.10
N GLY A 74 10.03 -2.63 9.04
CA GLY A 74 8.71 -2.95 8.51
C GLY A 74 8.72 -3.90 7.30
N TRP A 75 7.56 -4.05 6.67
CA TRP A 75 7.31 -5.05 5.62
C TRP A 75 7.87 -4.66 4.25
N CYS A 76 8.90 -5.38 3.77
CA CYS A 76 9.41 -5.20 2.42
C CYS A 76 8.79 -6.18 1.43
N VAL A 77 8.12 -5.70 0.38
CA VAL A 77 7.43 -6.59 -0.59
C VAL A 77 8.38 -7.60 -1.25
N LEU A 78 9.63 -7.22 -1.48
CA LEU A 78 10.63 -8.07 -2.14
C LEU A 78 11.27 -9.11 -1.20
N VAL A 79 11.20 -8.89 0.12
CA VAL A 79 11.84 -9.76 1.13
C VAL A 79 10.80 -10.56 1.90
N ASP A 80 9.69 -9.93 2.22
CA ASP A 80 8.65 -10.42 3.12
C ASP A 80 7.33 -10.73 2.40
N GLY A 81 7.25 -10.48 1.09
CA GLY A 81 6.04 -10.66 0.27
C GLY A 81 5.34 -12.00 0.48
N GLU A 82 6.05 -13.11 0.31
CA GLU A 82 5.48 -14.45 0.48
C GLU A 82 5.02 -14.70 1.92
N LYS A 83 5.80 -14.24 2.91
CA LYS A 83 5.46 -14.43 4.32
C LYS A 83 4.22 -13.63 4.69
N ALA A 84 4.18 -12.34 4.34
CA ALA A 84 3.05 -11.48 4.61
C ALA A 84 1.76 -12.01 3.97
N MET A 85 1.86 -12.54 2.75
CA MET A 85 0.72 -13.12 2.04
C MET A 85 0.24 -14.43 2.70
N LYS A 86 1.16 -15.28 3.17
CA LYS A 86 0.81 -16.47 3.97
C LYS A 86 0.15 -16.11 5.30
N ASP A 87 0.74 -15.15 6.02
CA ASP A 87 0.23 -14.68 7.32
C ASP A 87 -1.17 -14.04 7.16
N ALA A 88 -1.44 -13.43 6.00
CA ALA A 88 -2.76 -12.90 5.63
C ALA A 88 -3.75 -13.94 5.07
N GLY A 89 -3.36 -15.23 4.97
CA GLY A 89 -4.20 -16.31 4.44
C GLY A 89 -4.54 -16.19 2.96
N LYS A 90 -3.65 -15.57 2.17
CA LYS A 90 -3.82 -15.31 0.73
C LYS A 90 -2.96 -16.21 -0.17
N LEU A 91 -2.17 -17.13 0.41
CA LEU A 91 -1.32 -18.13 -0.25
C LEU A 91 -1.43 -19.49 0.43
#